data_AF-A0A835CL54-F1
#
_entry.id   AF-A0A835CL54-F1
#
_cell.length_a   1.000
_cell.length_b   1.000
_cell.length_c   1.000
_cell.angle_alpha   90.00
_cell.angle_beta   90.00
_cell.angle_gamma   90.00
#
_symmetry.space_group_name_H-M   'P 1'
#
loop_
_entity.id
_entity.type
_entity.pdbx_description
1 polymer ?
#
loop_
_entity_poly.entity_id
_entity_poly.type
_entity_poly.pdbx_seq_one_letter_code
_entity_poly.pdbx_strand_id
1 'polypeptide(L)'
;MAMVATQGRESIAAKLVANLITEAGANRVLACDLHSGQSMGYFDIPVDHVYGQPVILDYLASKTICSDDLVVVSPDVGGVARARAFAKKLSDAPLAIVDKRRHGHNVAEVMNLIGDVKGKVAVMVDDMIDTAGVLELYVPYLNAGSYNHVEGTEK
;
A
#
# COMPACT_ATOMS: atom_id res chain seq x y z
N MET A 1 3.49 0.89 6.56
CA MET A 1 3.37 0.36 7.94
C MET A 1 2.57 -0.94 7.88
N ALA A 2 3.07 -2.10 8.35
CA ALA A 2 2.23 -3.32 8.37
C ALA A 2 1.91 -3.66 9.82
N MET A 3 0.61 -3.82 10.11
CA MET A 3 0.09 -4.07 11.45
C MET A 3 0.77 -5.29 12.05
N VAL A 4 1.51 -5.06 13.14
CA VAL A 4 1.87 -6.11 14.08
C VAL A 4 0.56 -6.64 14.66
N ALA A 5 0.48 -7.95 14.92
CA ALA A 5 -0.68 -8.53 15.57
C ALA A 5 -1.01 -7.71 16.82
N THR A 6 -2.18 -7.09 16.84
CA THR A 6 -2.66 -6.28 17.97
C THR A 6 -2.59 -7.12 19.23
N GLN A 7 -1.87 -6.64 20.24
CA GLN A 7 -1.75 -7.34 21.51
C GLN A 7 -2.85 -6.88 22.48
N GLY A 8 -3.19 -7.74 23.44
CA GLY A 8 -4.09 -7.35 24.52
C GLY A 8 -3.49 -6.20 25.33
N ARG A 9 -4.32 -5.20 25.66
CA ARG A 9 -3.95 -4.00 26.44
C ARG A 9 -3.15 -2.93 25.67
N GLU A 10 -3.23 -2.93 24.34
CA GLU A 10 -2.77 -1.81 23.52
C GLU A 10 -3.86 -0.75 23.33
N SER A 11 -3.46 0.51 23.22
CA SER A 11 -4.39 1.61 22.98
C SER A 11 -4.82 1.68 21.51
N ILE A 12 -6.10 1.95 21.26
CA ILE A 12 -6.56 2.41 19.94
C ILE A 12 -6.33 3.92 19.85
N ALA A 13 -5.06 4.31 19.67
CA ALA A 13 -4.64 5.72 19.72
C ALA A 13 -5.41 6.60 18.73
N ALA A 14 -5.73 6.09 17.53
CA ALA A 14 -6.52 6.81 16.55
C ALA A 14 -7.93 7.19 17.05
N LYS A 15 -8.62 6.32 17.80
CA LYS A 15 -9.92 6.66 18.41
C LYS A 15 -9.77 7.65 19.56
N LEU A 16 -8.73 7.50 20.38
CA LEU A 16 -8.43 8.49 21.42
C LEU A 16 -8.24 9.89 20.83
N VAL A 17 -7.43 10.01 19.77
CA VAL A 17 -7.21 11.29 19.07
C VAL A 17 -8.49 11.83 18.45
N ALA A 18 -9.32 10.97 17.84
CA ALA A 18 -10.62 11.39 17.29
C ALA A 18 -11.53 11.99 18.37
N ASN A 19 -11.57 11.39 19.57
CA ASN A 19 -12.31 11.94 20.70
C ASN A 19 -11.76 13.30 21.14
N LEU A 20 -10.43 13.42 21.29
CA LEU A 20 -9.81 14.67 21.71
C LEU A 20 -10.08 15.82 20.71
N ILE A 21 -10.03 15.54 19.41
CA ILE A 21 -10.36 16.52 18.35
C ILE A 21 -11.83 16.96 18.46
N THR A 22 -12.73 16.01 18.70
CA THR A 22 -14.17 16.29 18.84
C THR A 22 -14.46 17.12 20.10
N GLU A 23 -13.90 16.71 21.24
CA GLU A 23 -14.05 17.40 22.53
C GLU A 23 -13.41 18.79 22.55
N ALA A 24 -12.35 19.00 21.76
CA ALA A 24 -11.75 20.33 21.56
C ALA A 24 -12.67 21.29 20.78
N GLY A 25 -13.80 20.82 20.26
CA GLY A 25 -14.84 21.62 19.61
C GLY A 25 -14.84 21.54 18.08
N ALA A 26 -14.11 20.61 17.47
CA ALA A 26 -14.19 20.41 16.02
C ALA A 26 -15.59 19.92 15.61
N ASN A 27 -16.16 20.50 14.56
CA ASN A 27 -17.48 20.10 14.05
C ASN A 27 -17.42 19.25 12.77
N ARG A 28 -16.22 19.11 12.18
CA ARG A 28 -15.97 18.35 10.95
C ARG A 28 -14.47 18.08 10.82
N VAL A 29 -14.11 16.98 10.15
CA VAL A 29 -12.72 16.63 9.82
C VAL A 29 -12.58 16.47 8.31
N LEU A 30 -11.50 17.03 7.74
CA LEU A 30 -11.05 16.73 6.40
C LEU A 30 -9.78 15.90 6.50
N ALA A 31 -9.77 14.69 5.94
CA ALA A 31 -8.64 13.78 5.97
C ALA A 31 -8.27 13.31 4.56
N CYS A 32 -6.99 13.06 4.31
CA CYS A 32 -6.50 12.53 3.04
C CYS A 32 -5.91 11.14 3.26
N ASP A 33 -6.27 10.17 2.40
CA ASP A 33 -5.65 8.83 2.34
C ASP A 33 -5.42 8.17 3.72
N LEU A 34 -6.48 8.10 4.54
CA LEU A 34 -6.46 7.38 5.81
C LEU A 34 -5.91 5.95 5.63
N HIS A 35 -4.99 5.55 6.51
CA HIS A 35 -4.37 4.21 6.50
C HIS A 35 -5.42 3.08 6.51
N SER A 36 -6.54 3.33 7.19
CA SER A 36 -7.68 2.42 7.27
C SER A 36 -8.96 3.23 7.09
N GLY A 37 -9.81 2.83 6.12
CA GLY A 37 -11.11 3.48 5.92
C GLY A 37 -12.02 3.38 7.15
N GLN A 38 -11.85 2.34 7.97
CA GLN A 38 -12.58 2.16 9.23
C GLN A 38 -12.31 3.29 10.24
N SER A 39 -11.17 3.98 10.15
CA SER A 39 -10.84 5.09 11.07
C SER A 39 -11.81 6.27 10.93
N MET A 40 -12.54 6.41 9.83
CA MET A 40 -13.61 7.40 9.72
C MET A 40 -14.70 7.20 10.79
N GLY A 41 -15.02 5.94 11.10
CA GLY A 41 -16.00 5.59 12.14
C GLY A 41 -15.53 5.88 13.56
N TYR A 42 -14.30 6.38 13.75
CA TYR A 42 -13.83 6.84 15.05
C TYR A 42 -14.29 8.24 15.40
N PHE A 43 -14.72 9.04 14.42
CA PHE A 43 -15.23 10.39 14.66
C PHE A 43 -16.74 10.35 14.79
N ASP A 44 -17.26 11.01 15.84
CA ASP A 44 -18.70 11.21 16.05
C ASP A 44 -19.23 12.44 15.28
N ILE A 45 -18.34 13.08 14.50
CA ILE A 45 -18.59 14.25 13.63
C ILE A 45 -18.30 13.89 12.16
N PRO A 46 -18.87 14.62 11.18
CA PRO A 46 -18.64 14.33 9.77
C PRO A 46 -17.16 14.33 9.39
N VAL A 47 -16.75 13.31 8.62
CA VAL A 47 -15.41 13.20 8.05
C VAL A 47 -15.51 13.24 6.53
N ASP A 48 -14.89 14.23 5.91
CA ASP A 48 -14.65 14.27 4.48
C ASP A 48 -13.32 13.55 4.21
N HIS A 49 -13.36 12.37 3.60
CA HIS A 49 -12.16 11.62 3.22
C HIS A 49 -11.85 11.86 1.74
N VAL A 50 -10.80 12.64 1.49
CA VAL A 50 -10.28 12.89 0.13
C VAL A 50 -9.17 11.90 -0.21
N TYR A 51 -9.00 11.65 -1.52
CA TYR A 51 -7.99 10.71 -2.03
C TYR A 51 -6.98 11.46 -2.88
N GLY A 52 -5.68 11.27 -2.61
CA GLY A 52 -4.59 11.80 -3.42
C GLY A 52 -4.37 11.03 -4.72
N GLN A 53 -5.01 9.87 -4.87
CA GLN A 53 -4.89 8.99 -6.04
C GLN A 53 -5.00 9.73 -7.40
N PRO A 54 -5.97 10.64 -7.66
CA PRO A 54 -6.08 11.32 -8.96
C PRO A 54 -4.81 12.09 -9.33
N VAL A 55 -4.20 12.81 -8.39
CA VAL A 55 -2.97 13.58 -8.62
C VAL A 55 -1.80 12.67 -8.99
N ILE A 56 -1.70 11.52 -8.34
CA ILE A 56 -0.65 10.53 -8.62
C ILE A 56 -0.86 9.91 -10.01
N LEU A 57 -2.10 9.62 -10.39
CA LEU A 57 -2.42 9.08 -11.71
C LEU A 57 -2.12 10.07 -12.83
N ASP A 58 -2.47 11.35 -12.64
CA ASP A 58 -2.14 12.41 -13.60
C ASP A 58 -0.62 12.53 -13.76
N TYR A 59 0.12 12.47 -12.65
CA TYR A 59 1.59 12.43 -12.69
C TYR A 59 2.12 11.24 -13.48
N LEU A 60 1.61 10.02 -13.24
CA LEU A 60 2.05 8.81 -13.94
C LEU A 60 1.69 8.87 -15.44
N ALA A 61 0.51 9.34 -15.79
CA ALA A 61 0.08 9.54 -17.17
C ALA A 61 1.00 10.56 -17.89
N SER A 62 1.46 11.60 -17.20
CA SER A 62 2.39 12.60 -17.75
C SER A 62 3.77 12.03 -18.11
N LYS A 63 4.14 10.85 -17.60
CA LYS A 63 5.44 10.21 -17.90
C LYS A 63 5.48 9.50 -19.24
N THR A 64 4.37 9.41 -19.96
CA THR A 64 4.28 8.78 -21.30
C THR A 64 4.87 7.36 -21.32
N ILE A 65 4.65 6.61 -20.24
CA ILE A 65 5.01 5.19 -20.16
C ILE A 65 3.95 4.41 -20.93
N CYS A 66 4.36 3.53 -21.84
CA CYS A 66 3.42 2.66 -22.53
C CYS A 66 2.73 1.74 -21.51
N SER A 67 1.41 1.58 -21.61
CA SER A 67 0.64 0.72 -20.70
C SER A 67 1.15 -0.73 -20.68
N ASP A 68 1.66 -1.22 -21.80
CA ASP A 68 2.19 -2.59 -21.95
C ASP A 68 3.54 -2.79 -21.23
N ASP A 69 4.29 -1.70 -21.06
CA ASP A 69 5.58 -1.67 -20.38
C ASP A 69 5.44 -1.40 -18.87
N LEU A 70 4.22 -1.28 -18.35
CA LEU A 70 3.95 -0.95 -16.95
C LEU A 70 3.45 -2.16 -16.18
N VAL A 71 3.81 -2.23 -14.90
CA VAL A 71 3.22 -3.15 -13.93
C VAL A 71 2.98 -2.40 -12.63
N VAL A 72 1.77 -2.51 -12.09
CA VAL A 72 1.46 -1.96 -10.76
C VAL A 72 1.83 -2.99 -9.72
N VAL A 73 2.56 -2.59 -8.68
CA VAL A 73 3.06 -3.49 -7.65
C VAL A 73 2.42 -3.17 -6.30
N SER A 74 1.79 -4.17 -5.70
CA SER A 74 1.38 -4.10 -4.30
C SER A 74 2.55 -4.52 -3.39
N PRO A 75 3.02 -3.68 -2.46
CA PRO A 75 4.14 -4.00 -1.58
C PRO A 75 3.80 -5.03 -0.51
N ASP A 76 2.52 -5.36 -0.31
CA ASP A 76 2.06 -6.49 0.48
C ASP A 76 0.63 -6.89 0.10
N VAL A 77 0.13 -7.94 0.75
CA VAL A 77 -1.22 -8.46 0.54
C VAL A 77 -2.31 -7.47 0.97
N GLY A 78 -2.06 -6.65 2.00
CA GLY A 78 -3.02 -5.66 2.49
C GLY A 78 -3.26 -4.51 1.50
N GLY A 79 -2.22 -4.14 0.75
CA GLY A 79 -2.28 -3.12 -0.29
C GLY A 79 -2.95 -3.54 -1.61
N VAL A 80 -3.30 -4.82 -1.79
CA VAL A 80 -3.69 -5.36 -3.12
C VAL A 80 -4.91 -4.67 -3.70
N ALA A 81 -5.92 -4.38 -2.87
CA ALA A 81 -7.13 -3.68 -3.33
C ALA A 81 -6.81 -2.27 -3.84
N ARG A 82 -5.90 -1.56 -3.17
CA ARG A 82 -5.43 -0.23 -3.55
C ARG A 82 -4.64 -0.30 -4.87
N ALA A 83 -3.68 -1.21 -4.96
CA ALA A 83 -2.88 -1.41 -6.16
C ALA A 83 -3.75 -1.80 -7.36
N ARG A 84 -4.75 -2.67 -7.17
CA ARG A 84 -5.75 -3.02 -8.21
C ARG A 84 -6.54 -1.80 -8.68
N ALA A 85 -6.97 -0.93 -7.76
CA ALA A 85 -7.70 0.28 -8.12
C ALA A 85 -6.85 1.27 -8.93
N PHE A 86 -5.53 1.33 -8.67
CA PHE A 86 -4.58 2.07 -9.50
C PHE A 86 -4.42 1.43 -10.88
N ALA A 87 -4.18 0.12 -10.95
CA ALA A 87 -4.01 -0.63 -12.19
C ALA A 87 -5.19 -0.43 -13.16
N LYS A 88 -6.43 -0.51 -12.66
CA LYS A 88 -7.64 -0.27 -13.45
C LYS A 88 -7.68 1.12 -14.10
N LYS A 89 -7.17 2.14 -13.41
CA LYS A 89 -7.12 3.52 -13.92
C LYS A 89 -5.92 3.78 -14.83
N LEU A 90 -4.92 2.90 -14.81
CA LEU A 90 -3.76 2.90 -15.71
C LEU A 90 -3.98 1.90 -16.86
N SER A 91 -5.10 2.01 -17.55
CA SER A 91 -5.45 1.18 -18.71
C SER A 91 -5.42 -0.33 -18.43
N ASP A 92 -5.96 -0.74 -17.27
CA ASP A 92 -5.97 -2.14 -16.82
C ASP A 92 -4.57 -2.79 -16.79
N ALA A 93 -3.56 -2.03 -16.35
CA ALA A 93 -2.19 -2.50 -16.26
C ALA A 93 -2.05 -3.80 -15.44
N PRO A 94 -1.08 -4.67 -15.78
CA PRO A 94 -0.76 -5.87 -15.00
C PRO A 94 -0.50 -5.54 -13.52
N LEU A 95 -0.91 -6.46 -12.64
CA LEU A 95 -0.64 -6.37 -11.20
C LEU A 95 0.42 -7.40 -10.79
N ALA A 96 1.41 -6.96 -10.02
CA ALA A 96 2.26 -7.82 -9.23
C ALA A 96 2.03 -7.59 -7.73
N ILE A 97 2.27 -8.62 -6.92
CA ILE A 97 2.07 -8.61 -5.47
C ILE A 97 3.32 -9.16 -4.84
N VAL A 98 3.86 -8.44 -3.87
CA VAL A 98 4.96 -8.95 -3.06
C VAL A 98 4.40 -9.68 -1.84
N ASP A 99 4.72 -10.97 -1.72
CA ASP A 99 4.49 -11.74 -0.51
C ASP A 99 5.70 -11.61 0.41
N LYS A 100 5.54 -10.85 1.48
CA LYS A 100 6.55 -10.66 2.52
C LYS A 100 6.13 -11.40 3.78
N ARG A 101 7.06 -12.14 4.37
CA ARG A 101 6.89 -12.66 5.73
C ARG A 101 7.80 -11.87 6.68
N ARG A 102 7.28 -11.57 7.86
CA ARG A 102 8.02 -10.92 8.92
C ARG A 102 8.28 -11.91 10.03
N HIS A 103 9.55 -12.09 10.39
CA HIS A 103 9.95 -12.93 11.51
C HIS A 103 10.08 -12.12 12.82
N GLY A 104 10.02 -10.78 12.76
CA GLY A 104 10.06 -9.87 13.93
C GLY A 104 9.89 -8.39 13.57
N HIS A 105 10.09 -7.50 14.54
CA HIS A 105 10.08 -6.04 14.30
C HIS A 105 11.22 -5.64 13.36
N ASN A 106 10.90 -4.91 12.28
CA ASN A 106 11.83 -4.41 11.26
C ASN A 106 12.64 -5.47 10.48
N VAL A 107 12.37 -6.77 10.65
CA VAL A 107 12.95 -7.84 9.83
C VAL A 107 11.86 -8.38 8.91
N ALA A 108 11.83 -7.85 7.69
CA ALA A 108 10.99 -8.34 6.61
C ALA A 108 11.88 -8.97 5.54
N GLU A 109 11.58 -10.20 5.16
CA GLU A 109 12.19 -10.85 4.01
C GLU A 109 11.15 -10.98 2.89
N VAL A 110 11.57 -10.66 1.68
CA VAL A 110 10.76 -10.86 0.48
C VAL A 110 10.89 -12.31 0.10
N MET A 111 9.79 -13.04 0.26
CA MET A 111 9.78 -14.47 -0.01
C MET A 111 9.47 -14.71 -1.48
N ASN A 112 8.40 -14.07 -1.98
CA ASN A 112 7.91 -14.30 -3.34
C ASN A 112 7.40 -13.01 -3.99
N LEU A 113 7.57 -12.92 -5.31
CA LEU A 113 6.92 -11.94 -6.16
C LEU A 113 5.92 -12.67 -7.06
N ILE A 114 4.64 -12.33 -6.93
CA ILE A 114 3.56 -12.91 -7.73
C ILE A 114 3.23 -11.93 -8.85
N GLY A 115 3.41 -12.34 -10.11
CA GLY A 115 3.20 -11.51 -11.30
C GLY A 115 4.51 -11.22 -12.05
N ASP A 116 4.40 -10.82 -13.32
CA ASP A 116 5.56 -10.57 -14.17
C ASP A 116 5.93 -9.08 -14.19
N VAL A 117 7.13 -8.78 -13.69
CA VAL A 117 7.71 -7.44 -13.66
C VAL A 117 8.92 -7.29 -14.60
N LYS A 118 9.31 -8.36 -15.30
CA LYS A 118 10.55 -8.38 -16.07
C LYS A 118 10.49 -7.40 -17.23
N GLY A 119 11.48 -6.50 -17.30
CA GLY A 119 11.57 -5.52 -18.38
C GLY A 119 10.47 -4.45 -18.35
N LYS A 120 9.71 -4.37 -17.26
CA LYS A 120 8.61 -3.41 -17.08
C LYS A 120 8.98 -2.33 -16.09
N VAL A 121 8.34 -1.18 -16.23
CA VAL A 121 8.32 -0.11 -15.25
C VAL A 121 7.40 -0.51 -14.10
N ALA A 122 7.99 -0.83 -12.95
CA ALA A 122 7.26 -1.16 -11.73
C ALA A 122 6.76 0.11 -11.02
N VAL A 123 5.44 0.27 -10.93
CA VAL A 123 4.78 1.34 -10.16
C VAL A 123 4.28 0.75 -8.85
N MET A 124 5.05 0.92 -7.78
CA MET A 124 4.67 0.47 -6.45
C MET A 124 3.70 1.45 -5.78
N VAL A 125 2.60 0.93 -5.23
CA VAL A 125 1.53 1.74 -4.64
C VAL A 125 1.30 1.36 -3.18
N ASP A 126 1.43 2.33 -2.28
CA ASP A 126 1.15 2.20 -0.84
C ASP A 126 0.35 3.43 -0.34
N ASP A 127 -0.16 3.45 0.90
CA ASP A 127 -0.68 4.70 1.50
C ASP A 127 0.42 5.68 1.84
N MET A 128 1.48 5.17 2.45
CA MET A 128 2.50 6.01 3.03
C MET A 128 3.85 5.32 3.04
N ILE A 129 4.90 6.13 2.95
CA ILE A 129 6.28 5.71 3.12
C ILE A 129 6.75 6.26 4.47
N ASP A 130 7.15 5.37 5.37
CA ASP A 130 7.64 5.73 6.70
C ASP A 130 9.18 5.81 6.70
N THR A 131 9.86 4.66 6.84
CA THR A 131 11.34 4.59 6.86
C THR A 131 11.99 4.32 5.52
N ALA A 132 11.19 4.12 4.45
CA ALA A 132 11.63 3.66 3.12
C ALA A 132 12.42 2.33 3.05
N GLY A 133 12.80 1.70 4.16
CA GLY A 133 13.56 0.43 4.15
C GLY A 133 12.81 -0.72 3.46
N VAL A 134 11.48 -0.69 3.47
CA VAL A 134 10.64 -1.62 2.71
C VAL A 134 10.82 -1.42 1.20
N LEU A 135 10.94 -0.18 0.73
CA LEU A 135 11.18 0.10 -0.70
C LEU A 135 12.57 -0.37 -1.13
N GLU A 136 13.59 -0.08 -0.32
CA GLU A 136 14.98 -0.51 -0.58
C GLU A 136 15.08 -2.03 -0.72
N LEU A 137 14.38 -2.76 0.15
CA LEU A 137 14.30 -4.22 0.11
C LEU A 137 13.74 -4.74 -1.22
N TYR A 138 12.82 -4.01 -1.88
CA TYR A 138 12.20 -4.45 -3.14
C TYR A 138 13.02 -4.13 -4.38
N VAL A 139 13.94 -3.16 -4.33
CA VAL A 139 14.71 -2.72 -5.51
C VAL A 139 15.39 -3.89 -6.24
N PRO A 140 16.08 -4.84 -5.56
CA PRO A 140 16.69 -5.97 -6.25
C PRO A 140 15.67 -6.87 -6.96
N TYR A 141 14.50 -7.11 -6.35
CA TYR A 141 13.46 -7.97 -6.92
C TYR A 141 12.77 -7.35 -8.13
N LEU A 142 12.58 -6.03 -8.10
CA LEU A 142 11.98 -5.29 -9.21
C LEU A 142 12.97 -5.07 -10.36
N ASN A 143 14.25 -4.86 -10.06
CA ASN A 143 15.29 -4.70 -11.08
C ASN A 143 15.75 -6.03 -11.69
N ALA A 144 15.71 -7.13 -10.94
CA ALA A 144 16.27 -8.40 -11.40
C ALA A 144 15.49 -9.03 -12.56
N GLY A 145 14.17 -8.80 -12.65
CA GLY A 145 13.32 -9.45 -13.67
C GLY A 145 13.51 -10.98 -13.77
N SER A 146 14.05 -11.64 -12.74
CA SER A 146 14.62 -13.00 -12.84
C SER A 146 14.68 -13.75 -11.51
N TYR A 147 13.86 -13.42 -10.51
CA TYR A 147 13.70 -14.28 -9.33
C TYR A 147 12.31 -14.92 -9.34
N ASN A 148 12.21 -16.00 -10.10
CA ASN A 148 11.17 -17.01 -9.94
C ASN A 148 11.70 -18.05 -8.96
N HIS A 149 11.42 -17.95 -7.66
CA HIS A 149 11.48 -19.14 -6.80
C HIS A 149 10.12 -19.81 -6.86
N VAL A 150 9.92 -20.63 -7.90
CA VAL A 150 8.81 -21.58 -7.96
C VAL A 150 9.25 -22.81 -7.18
N GLU A 151 8.95 -22.85 -5.88
CA GLU A 151 8.88 -24.14 -5.17
C GLU A 151 7.46 -24.68 -5.35
N GLY A 152 7.28 -25.40 -6.45
CA GLY A 152 6.20 -26.37 -6.55
C GLY A 152 6.51 -27.51 -5.60
N THR A 153 5.64 -27.71 -4.60
CA THR A 153 5.46 -29.03 -4.00
C THR A 153 4.04 -29.46 -4.27
N GLU A 154 3.92 -30.46 -5.12
CA GLU A 154 2.73 -31.28 -5.30
C GLU A 154 2.13 -31.66 -3.93
N LYS A 155 0.84 -31.37 -3.74
CA LYS A 155 -0.21 -32.35 -3.45
C LYS A 155 -1.60 -31.70 -3.53
#